data_AF-A0AAE0FTL5-F1
#
_entry.id   AF-A0AAE0FTL5-F1
#
_cell.length_a   1.000
_cell.length_b   1.000
_cell.length_c   1.000
_cell.angle_alpha   90.00
_cell.angle_beta   90.00
_cell.angle_gamma   90.00
#
_symmetry.space_group_name_H-M   'P 1'
#
loop_
_entity.id
_entity.type
_entity.pdbx_description
1 polymer ?
#
loop_
_entity_poly.entity_id
_entity_poly.type
_entity_poly.pdbx_seq_one_letter_code
_entity_poly.pdbx_strand_id
1 'polypeptide(L)' 'VKSGTLYQPQALGVSKKLREQGYALLCVSYALSDAEVELQDPDEVYQMQFGEAFETQALKKEAGSVSRDDYALEIANMDE' A
#
# COMPACT_ATOMS: atom_id res chain seq x y z
N VAL A 1 -14.52 -7.20 3.14
CA VAL A 1 -15.47 -7.91 4.03
C VAL A 1 -16.87 -7.56 3.59
N LYS A 2 -17.62 -8.53 3.05
CA LYS A 2 -19.02 -8.33 2.61
C LYS A 2 -19.98 -8.44 3.78
N SER A 3 -19.70 -9.38 4.70
CA SER A 3 -20.50 -9.57 5.92
C SER A 3 -19.64 -10.20 7.04
N GLY A 4 -20.15 -10.12 8.28
CA GLY A 4 -19.47 -10.66 9.46
C GLY A 4 -18.47 -9.71 10.11
N THR A 5 -17.82 -10.18 11.18
CA THR A 5 -16.88 -9.40 11.99
C THR A 5 -15.51 -10.08 12.02
N LEU A 6 -14.46 -9.31 11.71
CA LEU A 6 -13.08 -9.73 11.81
C LEU A 6 -12.33 -8.87 12.85
N TYR A 7 -11.55 -9.52 13.71
CA TYR A 7 -10.61 -8.89 14.62
C TYR A 7 -9.19 -8.98 14.06
N GLN A 8 -8.57 -7.83 13.81
CA GLN A 8 -7.28 -7.73 13.11
C GLN A 8 -6.39 -6.61 13.68
N PRO A 9 -5.92 -6.71 14.94
CA PRO A 9 -5.20 -5.65 15.63
C PRO A 9 -3.85 -5.28 14.99
N GLN A 10 -3.26 -6.21 14.23
CA GLN A 10 -1.93 -6.09 13.62
C GLN A 10 -1.99 -5.87 12.09
N ALA A 11 -3.13 -5.39 11.57
CA ALA A 11 -3.33 -5.12 10.15
C ALA A 11 -2.59 -3.86 9.67
N LEU A 12 -1.27 -3.80 9.86
CA LEU A 12 -0.41 -2.68 9.46
C LEU A 12 -0.37 -2.51 7.93
N GLY A 13 -0.56 -3.60 7.17
CA GLY A 13 -0.56 -3.58 5.70
C GLY A 13 -1.81 -2.97 5.06
N VAL A 14 -2.82 -2.57 5.85
CA VAL A 14 -4.04 -1.92 5.36
C VAL A 14 -4.34 -0.68 6.20
N SER A 15 -4.37 0.47 5.56
CA SER A 15 -4.60 1.77 6.18
C SER A 15 -5.93 1.82 6.93
N LYS A 16 -6.04 2.74 7.90
CA LYS A 16 -7.29 2.93 8.64
C LYS A 16 -8.47 3.25 7.71
N LYS A 17 -8.24 4.10 6.70
CA LYS A 17 -9.25 4.50 5.70
C LYS A 17 -9.77 3.30 4.91
N LEU A 18 -8.90 2.41 4.44
CA LEU A 18 -9.33 1.20 3.74
C LEU A 18 -10.05 0.21 4.66
N ARG A 19 -9.62 0.09 5.92
CA ARG A 19 -10.34 -0.73 6.91
C ARG A 19 -11.76 -0.23 7.17
N GLU A 20 -11.96 1.08 7.23
CA GLU A 20 -13.29 1.72 7.34
C GLU A 20 -14.16 1.47 6.10
N GLN A 21 -13.56 1.25 4.93
CA GLN A 21 -14.25 0.84 3.69
C GLN A 21 -14.51 -0.68 3.63
N GLY A 22 -14.13 -1.44 4.66
CA GLY A 22 -14.36 -2.87 4.75
C GLY A 22 -13.23 -3.74 4.20
N TYR A 23 -12.05 -3.19 3.88
CA TYR A 23 -10.88 -4.00 3.56
C TYR A 23 -10.29 -4.62 4.84
N ALA A 24 -9.75 -5.83 4.72
CA ALA A 24 -9.13 -6.55 5.83
C ALA A 24 -7.88 -7.30 5.37
N LEU A 25 -6.89 -7.40 6.25
CA LEU A 25 -5.68 -8.17 6.01
C LEU A 25 -5.88 -9.59 6.55
N LEU A 26 -6.25 -10.52 5.66
CA LEU A 26 -6.70 -11.86 6.06
C LEU A 26 -5.62 -12.68 6.79
N CYS A 27 -4.34 -12.51 6.46
CA CYS A 27 -3.25 -13.26 7.10
C CYS A 27 -3.08 -12.98 8.61
N VAL A 28 -3.73 -11.93 9.13
CA VAL A 28 -3.71 -11.56 10.57
C VAL A 28 -5.13 -11.37 11.12
N SER A 29 -6.15 -11.86 10.42
CA SER A 29 -7.56 -11.69 10.81
C SER A 29 -8.08 -12.91 11.55
N TYR A 30 -8.78 -12.67 12.66
CA TYR A 30 -9.55 -13.68 13.39
C TYR A 30 -11.04 -13.41 13.18
N ALA A 31 -11.80 -14.41 12.74
CA ALA A 31 -13.24 -14.30 12.60
C ALA A 31 -13.93 -14.35 13.98
N LEU A 32 -14.80 -13.38 14.26
CA LEU A 32 -15.62 -13.33 15.48
C LEU A 32 -17.08 -13.73 15.22
N SER A 33 -17.45 -13.90 13.95
CA SER A 33 -18.73 -14.40 13.47
C SER A 33 -18.53 -15.13 12.14
N ASP A 34 -19.58 -15.76 11.63
CA ASP A 34 -19.62 -16.14 10.22
C ASP A 34 -19.35 -14.90 9.36
N ALA A 35 -18.46 -15.02 8.38
CA ALA A 35 -17.98 -13.91 7.58
C ALA A 35 -17.88 -14.29 6.10
N GLU A 36 -18.31 -13.38 5.25
CA GLU A 36 -18.14 -13.46 3.81
C GLU A 36 -17.08 -12.44 3.37
N VAL A 37 -16.05 -12.93 2.69
CA VAL A 37 -14.95 -12.10 2.21
C VAL A 37 -14.74 -12.32 0.72
N GLU A 38 -14.38 -11.25 0.04
CA GLU A 38 -13.97 -11.27 -1.36
C GLU A 38 -12.49 -10.93 -1.41
N LEU A 39 -11.72 -11.72 -2.15
CA LEU A 39 -10.31 -11.44 -2.41
C LEU A 39 -10.22 -10.29 -3.41
N GLN A 40 -9.20 -9.45 -3.25
CA GLN A 40 -8.97 -8.29 -4.10
C GLN A 40 -7.57 -8.40 -4.69
N ASP A 41 -7.36 -7.70 -5.80
CA ASP A 41 -6.04 -7.60 -6.41
C ASP A 41 -5.11 -6.80 -5.47
N PRO A 42 -3.97 -7.36 -5.04
CA PRO A 42 -3.04 -6.67 -4.16
C PRO A 42 -2.48 -5.39 -4.77
N ASP A 43 -2.29 -5.33 -6.10
CA ASP A 43 -1.71 -4.16 -6.78
C ASP A 43 -2.68 -2.98 -6.76
N GLU A 44 -3.98 -3.25 -6.95
CA GLU A 44 -5.03 -2.22 -6.86
C GLU A 44 -5.08 -1.62 -5.45
N VAL A 45 -5.06 -2.47 -4.42
CA VAL A 45 -5.06 -2.04 -3.01
C VAL A 45 -3.77 -1.28 -2.66
N TYR A 46 -2.63 -1.66 -3.24
CA TYR A 46 -1.37 -0.92 -3.08
C TYR A 46 -1.48 0.47 -3.70
N GLN A 47 -2.00 0.58 -4.92
CA GLN A 47 -2.17 1.84 -5.61
C GLN A 47 -3.12 2.79 -4.87
N MET A 48 -4.23 2.28 -4.32
CA MET A 48 -5.15 3.09 -3.50
C MET A 48 -4.51 3.67 -2.24
N GLN A 49 -3.54 2.96 -1.64
CA GLN A 49 -2.89 3.40 -0.39
C GLN A 49 -1.69 4.31 -0.63
N PHE A 50 -0.90 3.98 -1.64
CA PHE A 50 0.44 4.53 -1.79
C PHE A 50 0.66 5.26 -3.12
N GLY A 51 -0.22 5.06 -4.12
CA GLY A 51 -0.02 5.56 -5.48
C GLY A 51 0.25 7.06 -5.55
N GLU A 52 -0.63 7.88 -4.97
CA GLU A 52 -0.49 9.34 -4.94
C GLU A 52 0.78 9.79 -4.21
N ALA A 53 1.09 9.16 -3.07
CA ALA A 53 2.27 9.50 -2.29
C ALA A 53 3.57 9.19 -3.05
N PHE A 54 3.66 8.03 -3.69
CA PHE A 54 4.80 7.69 -4.52
C PHE A 54 4.92 8.61 -5.74
N GLU A 55 3.81 8.90 -6.42
CA GLU A 55 3.82 9.81 -7.57
C GLU A 55 4.31 11.22 -7.19
N THR A 56 3.77 11.78 -6.11
CA THR A 56 4.04 13.16 -5.72
C THR A 56 5.35 13.34 -4.96
N GLN A 57 5.80 12.33 -4.21
CA GLN A 57 6.95 12.45 -3.30
C GLN A 57 8.16 11.62 -3.74
N ALA A 58 7.98 10.48 -4.40
CA ALA A 58 9.09 9.62 -4.79
C ALA A 58 9.53 9.83 -6.25
N LEU A 59 8.57 10.07 -7.15
CA LEU A 59 8.83 10.13 -8.60
C LEU A 59 9.20 11.53 -9.10
N LYS A 60 8.57 12.59 -8.55
CA LYS A 60 8.86 13.99 -8.91
C LYS A 60 10.22 14.44 -8.37
N LYS A 61 11.08 14.93 -9.27
CA LYS A 61 12.45 15.36 -8.93
C LYS A 61 12.44 16.58 -8.00
N GLU A 62 11.47 17.45 -8.19
CA GLU A 62 11.25 18.69 -7.45
C GLU A 62 10.62 18.48 -6.05
N ALA A 63 10.18 17.27 -5.72
CA ALA A 63 9.50 17.00 -4.45
C ALA A 63 10.42 17.11 -3.22
N GLY A 64 11.74 16.97 -3.39
CA GLY A 64 12.74 17.08 -2.32
C GLY A 64 12.66 15.99 -1.24
N SER A 65 11.65 15.12 -1.28
CA SER A 65 11.39 14.02 -0.33
C SER A 65 12.30 12.81 -0.53
N VAL A 66 12.96 12.69 -1.68
CA VAL A 66 13.98 11.68 -1.94
C VAL A 66 15.27 12.40 -2.34
N SER A 67 16.29 12.31 -1.49
CA SER A 67 17.66 12.67 -1.87
C SER A 67 18.16 11.60 -2.83
N ARG A 68 17.99 11.83 -4.13
CA ARG A 68 18.57 10.94 -5.15
C ARG A 68 20.07 11.20 -5.21
N ASP A 69 20.85 10.18 -4.88
CA ASP A 69 22.28 10.19 -5.18
C ASP A 69 22.41 9.95 -6.68
N ASP A 70 22.58 11.05 -7.42
CA ASP A 70 22.68 11.04 -8.88
C ASP A 70 23.92 10.26 -9.36
N TYR A 71 24.82 9.83 -8.47
CA TYR A 71 25.97 8.98 -8.77
C TYR A 71 25.60 7.70 -9.55
N ALA A 72 24.50 7.04 -9.19
CA ALA A 72 24.05 5.83 -9.91
C ALA A 72 23.53 6.15 -11.33
N LEU A 73 22.95 7.35 -11.52
CA LEU A 73 22.48 7.86 -12.81
C LEU A 73 23.65 8.36 -13.66
N GLU A 74 24.66 8.97 -13.06
CA GLU A 74 25.91 9.35 -13.72
C GLU A 74 26.63 8.10 -14.23
N ILE A 75 26.79 7.04 -13.42
CA ILE A 75 27.35 5.77 -13.87
C ILE A 75 26.53 5.17 -15.03
N ALA A 76 25.21 5.16 -14.92
CA ALA A 76 24.34 4.57 -15.95
C ALA A 76 24.32 5.37 -17.27
N ASN A 77 24.56 6.69 -17.21
CA ASN A 77 24.59 7.56 -18.40
C ASN A 77 26.02 7.80 -18.93
N MET A 78 27.07 7.35 -18.22
CA MET A 78 28.47 7.45 -18.65
C MET A 78 28.94 6.27 -19.51
N ASP A 79 28.02 5.38 -19.92
CA ASP A 79 28.26 4.30 -20.89
C ASP A 79 28.00 4.73 -22.37
N GLU A 80 28.21 6.02 -22.70
CA GLU A 80 28.42 6.50 -24.08
C GLU A 80 29.87 6.97 -24.32
#